data_AF-A0A820G5P8-F1
#
_entry.id   AF-A0A820G5P8-F1
#
_cell.length_a   1.000
_cell.length_b   1.000
_cell.length_c   1.000
_cell.angle_alpha   90.00
_cell.angle_beta   90.00
_cell.angle_gamma   90.00
#
_symmetry.space_group_name_H-M   'P 1'
#
loop_
_entity.id
_entity.type
_entity.pdbx_description
1 polymer ?
#
loop_
_entity_poly.entity_id
_entity_poly.type
_entity_poly.pdbx_seq_one_letter_code
_entity_poly.pdbx_strand_id
1 'polypeptide(L)'
;MKRKIDDVEFKRREVERLLGETEKPLRIAQENLYEREKRQGLIFLTVRITKVVFNNYLCILGIDLVHDNVERELIREIDTIKLSQQKLRQMLERLNTQNAINRASLHELERDAQDKFRARVLDSAAHNVKTTSRGINFYQGIETVDNTFSVPETWTRYTEENIRRALSEMSQSDELMNAGNQLMSATNSDMWSQWNHVNVSLENRVQEEHVAKNKIQSHLEKILQEIFDVEQNIEFLKKTIADKEAFLQVAHTRLETRTRRPNVEACRDPAMHRLIQEVHDLQAAIADLHGKLRQEENAVQHLLRAKSTLEQDLAIKNNSLFIDADKVMGIRRTFTIAGPEKHSITSVSFSHPRGLITA
;
A
#
# COMPACT_ATOMS: atom_id res chain seq x y z
N MET A 1 -40.75 -12.92 -14.69
CA MET A 1 -39.64 -13.88 -14.87
C MET A 1 -38.59 -13.43 -15.88
N LYS A 2 -38.89 -13.27 -17.18
CA LYS A 2 -37.88 -12.82 -18.20
C LYS A 2 -37.12 -11.55 -17.79
N ARG A 3 -37.85 -10.47 -17.45
CA ARG A 3 -37.26 -9.24 -16.89
C ARG A 3 -36.31 -9.50 -15.72
N LYS A 4 -36.63 -10.47 -14.85
CA LYS A 4 -35.83 -10.77 -13.66
C LYS A 4 -34.50 -11.45 -14.01
N ILE A 5 -34.49 -12.28 -15.06
CA ILE A 5 -33.28 -12.87 -15.63
C ILE A 5 -32.37 -11.75 -16.15
N ASP A 6 -32.95 -10.80 -16.89
CA ASP A 6 -32.20 -9.65 -17.44
C ASP A 6 -31.59 -8.79 -16.31
N ASP A 7 -32.35 -8.53 -15.23
CA ASP A 7 -31.87 -7.77 -14.07
C ASP A 7 -30.68 -8.48 -13.37
N VAL A 8 -30.76 -9.82 -13.20
CA VAL A 8 -29.67 -10.62 -12.61
C VAL A 8 -28.44 -10.64 -13.52
N GLU A 9 -28.63 -10.78 -14.84
CA GLU A 9 -27.53 -10.72 -15.80
C GLU A 9 -26.84 -9.36 -15.83
N PHE A 10 -27.61 -8.28 -15.73
CA PHE A 10 -27.07 -6.93 -15.62
C PHE A 10 -26.18 -6.82 -14.37
N LYS A 11 -26.69 -7.24 -13.21
CA LYS A 11 -25.93 -7.20 -11.95
C LYS A 11 -24.65 -8.04 -12.02
N ARG A 12 -24.71 -9.21 -12.65
CA ARG A 12 -23.56 -10.09 -12.89
C ARG A 12 -22.45 -9.37 -13.65
N ARG A 13 -22.79 -8.68 -14.75
CA ARG A 13 -21.81 -7.91 -15.55
C ARG A 13 -21.20 -6.76 -14.75
N GLU A 14 -21.98 -6.14 -13.88
CA GLU A 14 -21.50 -5.04 -13.02
C GLU A 14 -20.48 -5.53 -11.98
N VAL A 15 -20.72 -6.69 -11.37
CA VAL A 15 -19.77 -7.35 -10.46
C VAL A 15 -18.49 -7.78 -11.20
N GLU A 16 -18.61 -8.32 -12.42
CA GLU A 16 -17.45 -8.67 -13.26
C GLU A 16 -16.59 -7.46 -13.60
N ARG A 17 -17.22 -6.33 -13.95
CA ARG A 17 -16.52 -5.07 -14.23
C ARG A 17 -15.74 -4.60 -13.01
N LEU A 18 -16.39 -4.51 -11.84
CA LEU A 18 -15.71 -4.09 -10.62
C LEU A 18 -14.56 -5.03 -10.22
N LEU A 19 -14.73 -6.34 -10.42
CA LEU A 19 -13.66 -7.30 -10.18
C LEU A 19 -12.44 -7.00 -11.06
N GLY A 20 -12.64 -6.70 -12.35
CA GLY A 20 -11.55 -6.29 -13.25
C GLY A 20 -10.87 -4.98 -12.82
N GLU A 21 -11.64 -4.02 -12.31
CA GLU A 21 -11.10 -2.73 -11.84
C GLU A 21 -10.17 -2.86 -10.62
N THR A 22 -10.25 -3.97 -9.87
CA THR A 22 -9.35 -4.24 -8.74
C THR A 22 -7.93 -4.67 -9.13
N GLU A 23 -7.69 -5.08 -10.38
CA GLU A 23 -6.39 -5.61 -10.82
C GLU A 23 -5.28 -4.54 -10.82
N LYS A 24 -5.63 -3.34 -11.30
CA LYS A 24 -4.69 -2.22 -11.38
C LYS A 24 -4.21 -1.72 -10.00
N PRO A 25 -5.09 -1.44 -9.02
CA PRO A 25 -4.64 -1.07 -7.67
C PRO A 25 -3.81 -2.18 -7.00
N LEU A 26 -4.17 -3.46 -7.20
CA LEU A 26 -3.39 -4.59 -6.65
C LEU A 26 -1.96 -4.60 -7.18
N ARG A 27 -1.81 -4.45 -8.51
CA ARG A 27 -0.49 -4.37 -9.15
C ARG A 27 0.34 -3.19 -8.63
N ILE A 28 -0.28 -2.03 -8.47
CA ILE A 28 0.39 -0.83 -7.95
C ILE A 28 0.87 -1.06 -6.51
N ALA A 29 0.03 -1.61 -5.64
CA ALA A 29 0.41 -1.89 -4.26
C ALA A 29 1.60 -2.87 -4.17
N GLN A 30 1.61 -3.90 -5.03
CA GLN A 30 2.72 -4.86 -5.12
C GLN A 30 4.02 -4.24 -5.65
N GLU A 31 3.93 -3.40 -6.69
CA GLU A 31 5.10 -2.70 -7.25
C GLU A 31 5.71 -1.73 -6.23
N ASN A 32 4.86 -0.98 -5.51
CA ASN A 32 5.31 -0.07 -4.46
C ASN A 32 6.04 -0.81 -3.33
N LEU A 33 5.53 -1.98 -2.92
CA LEU A 33 6.20 -2.82 -1.93
C LEU A 33 7.57 -3.29 -2.48
N TYR A 34 7.63 -3.72 -3.74
CA TYR A 34 8.87 -4.16 -4.38
C TYR A 34 9.93 -3.05 -4.49
N GLU A 35 9.55 -1.84 -4.91
CA GLU A 35 10.47 -0.69 -4.96
C GLU A 35 11.00 -0.31 -3.58
N ARG A 36 10.19 -0.47 -2.52
CA ARG A 36 10.64 -0.23 -1.14
C ARG A 36 11.59 -1.30 -0.63
N GLU A 37 11.38 -2.57 -0.99
CA GLU A 37 12.31 -3.65 -0.68
C GLU A 37 13.71 -3.42 -1.29
N LYS A 38 13.81 -2.74 -2.45
CA LYS A 38 15.11 -2.35 -3.04
C LYS A 38 15.92 -1.40 -2.15
N ARG A 39 15.29 -0.61 -1.27
CA ARG A 39 16.02 0.24 -0.30
C ARG A 39 16.88 -0.57 0.65
N GLN A 40 16.44 -1.78 0.99
CA GLN A 40 17.12 -2.66 1.93
C GLN A 40 18.30 -3.41 1.28
N GLY A 41 18.66 -3.06 0.04
CA GLY A 41 19.68 -3.70 -0.78
C GLY A 41 21.12 -3.44 -0.33
N LEU A 42 21.54 -4.07 0.77
CA LEU A 42 22.90 -4.60 0.99
C LEU A 42 23.00 -5.61 2.15
N ILE A 43 21.92 -5.83 2.93
CA ILE A 43 21.93 -6.81 4.04
C ILE A 43 21.07 -8.07 3.75
N PHE A 44 20.12 -8.02 2.80
CA PHE A 44 19.17 -9.13 2.58
C PHE A 44 19.37 -9.98 1.31
N LEU A 45 20.32 -9.65 0.42
CA LEU A 45 20.53 -10.42 -0.81
C LEU A 45 20.97 -11.88 -0.50
N THR A 46 21.54 -12.13 0.68
CA THR A 46 21.95 -13.47 1.12
C THR A 46 20.81 -14.31 1.72
N VAL A 47 19.68 -13.71 2.13
CA VAL A 47 18.64 -14.43 2.89
C VAL A 47 17.44 -14.83 2.02
N ARG A 48 17.17 -14.12 0.91
CA ARG A 48 15.90 -14.29 0.17
C ARG A 48 15.94 -15.29 -0.99
N ILE A 49 17.10 -15.85 -1.34
CA ILE A 49 17.21 -16.95 -2.32
C ILE A 49 16.63 -18.27 -1.75
N THR A 50 16.50 -18.39 -0.43
CA THR A 50 15.91 -19.57 0.24
C THR A 50 14.40 -19.42 0.49
N LYS A 51 13.62 -19.34 -0.58
CA LYS A 51 12.16 -19.21 -0.58
C LYS A 51 11.39 -20.49 -0.16
N VAL A 52 12.01 -21.39 0.61
CA VAL A 52 11.43 -22.71 0.97
C VAL A 52 11.30 -22.95 2.49
N VAL A 53 11.95 -22.16 3.35
CA VAL A 53 11.94 -22.45 4.81
C VAL A 53 11.63 -21.20 5.61
N PHE A 54 10.38 -20.72 5.60
CA PHE A 54 9.97 -19.60 6.46
C PHE A 54 8.52 -19.74 6.96
N ASN A 55 8.22 -20.91 7.52
CA ASN A 55 7.05 -21.09 8.38
C ASN A 55 7.43 -21.29 9.87
N ASN A 56 8.71 -21.11 10.26
CA ASN A 56 9.14 -21.40 11.65
C ASN A 56 10.39 -20.65 12.18
N TYR A 57 10.81 -19.52 11.61
CA TYR A 57 11.92 -18.71 12.15
C TYR A 57 11.45 -17.33 12.62
N LEU A 58 10.60 -17.34 13.65
CA LEU A 58 10.07 -16.17 14.34
C LEU A 58 11.04 -15.56 15.39
N CYS A 59 12.33 -15.90 15.46
CA CYS A 59 13.08 -15.59 16.70
C CYS A 59 14.61 -15.38 16.62
N ILE A 60 15.23 -15.08 15.48
CA ILE A 60 16.68 -14.84 15.46
C ILE A 60 16.99 -13.60 14.63
N LEU A 61 17.18 -12.45 15.32
CA LEU A 61 17.86 -11.20 14.93
C LEU A 61 17.04 -9.95 15.32
N GLY A 62 17.02 -9.66 16.62
CA GLY A 62 16.32 -8.55 17.25
C GLY A 62 17.00 -7.18 17.14
N ILE A 63 17.44 -6.76 15.95
CA ILE A 63 17.79 -5.36 15.67
C ILE A 63 17.25 -5.01 14.27
N ASP A 64 16.16 -4.25 14.25
CA ASP A 64 15.54 -3.57 13.10
C ASP A 64 14.89 -4.41 11.98
N LEU A 65 13.90 -5.24 12.33
CA LEU A 65 12.80 -5.60 11.41
C LEU A 65 11.53 -4.79 11.73
N VAL A 66 11.67 -3.49 12.02
CA VAL A 66 10.51 -2.61 12.12
C VAL A 66 10.01 -2.36 10.72
N HIS A 67 9.03 -3.16 10.25
CA HIS A 67 8.20 -2.76 9.13
C HIS A 67 7.70 -1.34 9.44
N ASP A 68 8.15 -0.39 8.64
CA ASP A 68 7.70 0.98 8.84
C ASP A 68 6.18 1.04 8.60
N ASN A 69 5.55 2.11 9.07
CA ASN A 69 4.11 2.21 8.99
C ASN A 69 3.59 2.03 7.56
N VAL A 70 4.35 2.50 6.57
CA VAL A 70 4.02 2.39 5.15
C VAL A 70 4.00 0.93 4.67
N GLU A 71 5.02 0.12 5.00
CA GLU A 71 5.05 -1.29 4.63
C GLU A 71 3.86 -2.07 5.21
N ARG A 72 3.51 -1.80 6.46
CA ARG A 72 2.33 -2.42 7.09
C ARG A 72 1.03 -2.02 6.39
N GLU A 73 0.87 -0.75 6.04
CA GLU A 73 -0.32 -0.29 5.32
C GLU A 73 -0.38 -0.83 3.88
N LEU A 74 0.76 -0.96 3.17
CA LEU A 74 0.82 -1.57 1.83
C LEU A 74 0.44 -3.06 1.86
N ILE A 75 0.88 -3.81 2.88
CA ILE A 75 0.49 -5.22 3.04
C ILE A 75 -1.02 -5.31 3.29
N ARG A 76 -1.55 -4.49 4.20
CA ARG A 76 -3.00 -4.43 4.46
C ARG A 76 -3.80 -4.04 3.22
N GLU A 77 -3.27 -3.16 2.36
CA GLU A 77 -3.87 -2.82 1.08
C GLU A 77 -3.97 -4.03 0.15
N ILE A 78 -2.88 -4.78 -0.02
CA ILE A 78 -2.86 -6.01 -0.82
C ILE A 78 -3.88 -7.02 -0.28
N ASP A 79 -3.92 -7.21 1.03
CA ASP A 79 -4.85 -8.15 1.68
C ASP A 79 -6.31 -7.71 1.52
N THR A 80 -6.59 -6.42 1.70
CA THR A 80 -7.92 -5.83 1.50
C THR A 80 -8.41 -6.02 0.07
N ILE A 81 -7.55 -5.76 -0.92
CA ILE A 81 -7.92 -5.93 -2.34
C ILE A 81 -8.17 -7.40 -2.67
N LYS A 82 -7.31 -8.32 -2.20
CA LYS A 82 -7.51 -9.77 -2.41
C LYS A 82 -8.79 -10.28 -1.76
N LEU A 83 -9.09 -9.82 -0.55
CA LEU A 83 -10.33 -10.17 0.15
C LEU A 83 -11.55 -9.66 -0.62
N SER A 84 -11.50 -8.42 -1.12
CA SER A 84 -12.55 -7.86 -1.99
C SER A 84 -12.73 -8.67 -3.26
N GLN A 85 -11.65 -9.05 -3.94
CA GLN A 85 -11.70 -9.93 -5.12
C GLN A 85 -12.36 -11.27 -4.81
N GLN A 86 -11.99 -11.90 -3.69
CA GLN A 86 -12.59 -13.17 -3.28
C GLN A 86 -14.10 -13.04 -3.04
N LYS A 87 -14.53 -12.00 -2.32
CA LYS A 87 -15.95 -11.75 -2.07
C LYS A 87 -16.73 -11.49 -3.37
N LEU A 88 -16.17 -10.71 -4.30
CA LEU A 88 -16.81 -10.45 -5.60
C LEU A 88 -16.92 -11.71 -6.46
N ARG A 89 -15.90 -12.58 -6.48
CA ARG A 89 -15.96 -13.88 -7.18
C ARG A 89 -17.05 -14.79 -6.59
N GLN A 90 -17.18 -14.83 -5.26
CA GLN A 90 -18.24 -15.60 -4.60
C GLN A 90 -19.64 -15.05 -4.94
N MET A 91 -19.80 -13.72 -4.97
CA MET A 91 -21.07 -13.10 -5.39
C MET A 91 -21.40 -13.41 -6.84
N LEU A 92 -20.40 -13.39 -7.73
CA LEU A 92 -20.57 -13.75 -9.13
C LEU A 92 -21.10 -15.18 -9.29
N GLU A 93 -20.56 -16.13 -8.53
CA GLU A 93 -20.99 -17.52 -8.56
C GLU A 93 -22.44 -17.69 -8.09
N ARG A 94 -22.82 -16.95 -7.03
CA ARG A 94 -24.21 -16.93 -6.55
C ARG A 94 -25.16 -16.36 -7.60
N LEU A 95 -24.78 -15.28 -8.28
CA LEU A 95 -25.58 -14.67 -9.36
C LEU A 95 -25.72 -15.63 -10.56
N ASN A 96 -24.66 -16.34 -10.94
CA ASN A 96 -24.70 -17.37 -11.98
C ASN A 96 -25.70 -18.48 -11.64
N THR A 97 -25.61 -18.99 -10.41
CA THR A 97 -26.50 -20.05 -9.91
C THR A 97 -27.96 -19.59 -9.92
N GLN A 98 -28.24 -18.39 -9.38
CA GLN A 98 -29.60 -17.84 -9.38
C GLN A 98 -30.13 -17.62 -10.79
N ASN A 99 -29.30 -17.19 -11.73
CA ASN A 99 -29.71 -17.02 -13.13
C ASN A 99 -30.11 -18.35 -13.77
N ALA A 100 -29.36 -19.44 -13.50
CA ALA A 100 -29.69 -20.78 -13.97
C ALA A 100 -31.02 -21.28 -13.39
N ILE A 101 -31.24 -21.09 -12.08
CA ILE A 101 -32.51 -21.44 -11.41
C ILE A 101 -33.68 -20.64 -12.01
N ASN A 102 -33.49 -19.35 -12.24
CA ASN A 102 -34.50 -18.49 -12.85
C ASN A 102 -34.88 -18.95 -14.27
N ARG A 103 -33.89 -19.32 -15.09
CA ARG A 103 -34.12 -19.85 -16.44
C ARG A 103 -34.87 -21.18 -16.40
N ALA A 104 -34.52 -22.08 -15.48
CA ALA A 104 -35.22 -23.34 -15.28
C ALA A 104 -36.69 -23.10 -14.88
N SER A 105 -36.93 -22.24 -13.89
CA SER A 105 -38.29 -21.90 -13.46
C SER A 105 -39.12 -21.20 -14.55
N LEU A 106 -38.50 -20.37 -15.40
CA LEU A 106 -39.16 -19.80 -16.58
C LEU A 106 -39.59 -20.90 -17.56
N HIS A 107 -38.68 -21.82 -17.89
CA HIS A 107 -38.97 -22.93 -18.81
C HIS A 107 -40.12 -23.81 -18.31
N GLU A 108 -40.16 -24.10 -17.00
CA GLU A 108 -41.25 -24.84 -16.37
C GLU A 108 -42.60 -24.14 -16.54
N LEU A 109 -42.65 -22.82 -16.35
CA LEU A 109 -43.87 -22.01 -16.56
C LEU A 109 -44.29 -21.96 -18.04
N GLU A 110 -43.32 -21.82 -18.96
CA GLU A 110 -43.59 -21.77 -20.40
C GLU A 110 -44.15 -23.12 -20.90
N ARG A 111 -43.58 -24.24 -20.43
CA ARG A 111 -44.07 -25.58 -20.74
C ARG A 111 -45.50 -25.77 -20.20
N ASP A 112 -45.71 -25.43 -18.94
CA ASP A 112 -47.01 -25.56 -18.29
C ASP A 112 -48.10 -24.70 -18.99
N ALA A 113 -47.76 -23.47 -19.39
CA ALA A 113 -48.65 -22.62 -20.17
C ALA A 113 -48.94 -23.20 -21.57
N GLN A 114 -47.93 -23.76 -22.23
CA GLN A 114 -48.07 -24.37 -23.56
C GLN A 114 -48.97 -25.62 -23.52
N ASP A 115 -48.80 -26.46 -22.50
CA ASP A 115 -49.63 -27.67 -22.32
C ASP A 115 -51.10 -27.29 -22.08
N LYS A 116 -51.36 -26.27 -21.24
CA LYS A 116 -52.71 -25.74 -21.04
C LYS A 116 -53.32 -25.12 -22.30
N PHE A 117 -52.52 -24.39 -23.08
CA PHE A 117 -52.97 -23.84 -24.35
C PHE A 117 -53.37 -24.94 -25.33
N ARG A 118 -52.53 -25.99 -25.46
CA ARG A 118 -52.83 -27.17 -26.29
C ARG A 118 -54.09 -27.88 -25.83
N ALA A 119 -54.24 -28.12 -24.53
CA ALA A 119 -55.45 -28.72 -23.96
C ALA A 119 -56.70 -27.91 -24.32
N ARG A 120 -56.67 -26.59 -24.09
CA ARG A 120 -57.78 -25.69 -24.46
C ARG A 120 -58.13 -25.73 -25.95
N VAL A 121 -57.13 -25.79 -26.84
CA VAL A 121 -57.35 -25.90 -28.30
C VAL A 121 -58.04 -27.22 -28.64
N LEU A 122 -57.58 -28.33 -28.05
CA LEU A 122 -58.20 -29.65 -28.23
C LEU A 122 -59.63 -29.67 -27.70
N ASP A 123 -59.86 -29.16 -26.49
CA ASP A 123 -61.19 -29.09 -25.87
C ASP A 123 -62.15 -28.23 -26.69
N SER A 124 -61.67 -27.09 -27.21
CA SER A 124 -62.46 -26.23 -28.10
C SER A 124 -62.77 -26.92 -29.43
N ALA A 125 -61.80 -27.63 -30.01
CA ALA A 125 -62.03 -28.41 -31.23
C ALA A 125 -63.07 -29.51 -30.98
N ALA A 126 -62.94 -30.26 -29.89
CA ALA A 126 -63.87 -31.32 -29.49
C ALA A 126 -65.28 -30.79 -29.23
N HIS A 127 -65.41 -29.67 -28.49
CA HIS A 127 -66.69 -29.03 -28.21
C HIS A 127 -67.43 -28.58 -29.49
N ASN A 128 -66.68 -28.21 -30.54
CA ASN A 128 -67.25 -27.76 -31.81
C ASN A 128 -67.62 -28.90 -32.78
N VAL A 129 -67.35 -30.16 -32.44
CA VAL A 129 -67.75 -31.33 -33.25
C VAL A 129 -69.26 -31.54 -33.12
N LYS A 130 -69.95 -31.62 -34.27
CA LYS A 130 -71.40 -31.90 -34.38
C LYS A 130 -71.60 -33.17 -35.20
N THR A 131 -72.76 -33.82 -35.12
CA THR A 131 -73.06 -35.05 -35.90
C THR A 131 -72.88 -34.91 -37.41
N THR A 132 -72.95 -33.68 -37.93
CA THR A 132 -72.75 -33.35 -39.36
C THR A 132 -71.30 -32.93 -39.71
N SER A 133 -70.39 -32.89 -38.73
CA SER A 133 -68.99 -32.49 -38.95
C SER A 133 -68.24 -33.53 -39.78
N ARG A 134 -67.40 -33.07 -40.71
CA ARG A 134 -66.51 -33.91 -41.51
C ARG A 134 -65.40 -34.50 -40.64
N GLY A 135 -65.10 -35.79 -40.79
CA GLY A 135 -63.99 -36.45 -40.08
C GLY A 135 -64.38 -37.18 -38.77
N ILE A 136 -65.68 -37.30 -38.47
CA ILE A 136 -66.16 -38.19 -37.40
C ILE A 136 -66.04 -39.65 -37.87
N ASN A 137 -65.44 -40.51 -37.05
CA ASN A 137 -65.24 -41.94 -37.31
C ASN A 137 -65.38 -42.74 -36.00
N PHE A 138 -65.56 -44.06 -36.11
CA PHE A 138 -65.42 -44.97 -34.97
C PHE A 138 -63.94 -45.23 -34.70
N TYR A 139 -63.49 -44.93 -33.48
CA TYR A 139 -62.14 -45.23 -33.00
C TYR A 139 -62.20 -46.44 -32.06
N GLN A 140 -62.08 -47.66 -32.59
CA GLN A 140 -62.21 -48.89 -31.80
C GLN A 140 -61.12 -48.99 -30.71
N GLY A 141 -61.50 -49.35 -29.48
CA GLY A 141 -60.59 -49.59 -28.37
C GLY A 141 -60.21 -48.33 -27.56
N ILE A 142 -60.64 -47.14 -27.98
CA ILE A 142 -60.36 -45.88 -27.26
C ILE A 142 -60.98 -45.88 -25.85
N GLU A 143 -62.11 -46.56 -25.69
CA GLU A 143 -62.83 -46.75 -24.43
C GLU A 143 -62.04 -47.54 -23.37
N THR A 144 -60.98 -48.25 -23.78
CA THR A 144 -60.12 -49.03 -22.88
C THR A 144 -58.79 -48.33 -22.58
N VAL A 145 -58.49 -47.20 -23.22
CA VAL A 145 -57.25 -46.44 -23.01
C VAL A 145 -57.48 -45.40 -21.92
N ASP A 146 -56.87 -45.61 -20.75
CA ASP A 146 -56.75 -44.57 -19.72
C ASP A 146 -55.38 -43.89 -19.83
N ASN A 147 -55.38 -42.65 -20.31
CA ASN A 147 -54.19 -41.80 -20.39
C ASN A 147 -54.32 -40.57 -19.47
N THR A 148 -55.09 -40.70 -18.39
CA THR A 148 -55.26 -39.64 -17.40
C THR A 148 -54.14 -39.69 -16.36
N PHE A 149 -53.41 -38.58 -16.21
CA PHE A 149 -52.29 -38.48 -15.27
C PHE A 149 -52.60 -37.63 -14.03
N SER A 150 -53.73 -36.91 -14.02
CA SER A 150 -54.08 -35.95 -12.97
C SER A 150 -55.58 -35.79 -12.83
N VAL A 151 -56.02 -35.47 -11.60
CA VAL A 151 -57.36 -34.97 -11.28
C VAL A 151 -57.35 -33.43 -11.18
N PRO A 152 -58.51 -32.74 -11.28
CA PRO A 152 -58.58 -31.27 -11.27
C PRO A 152 -57.81 -30.61 -10.12
N GLU A 153 -57.88 -31.18 -8.92
CA GLU A 153 -57.17 -30.68 -7.74
C GLU A 153 -55.66 -30.75 -7.92
N THR A 154 -55.14 -31.87 -8.44
CA THR A 154 -53.71 -32.05 -8.69
C THR A 154 -53.20 -31.22 -9.86
N TRP A 155 -54.03 -30.97 -10.87
CA TRP A 155 -53.73 -30.10 -12.01
C TRP A 155 -53.63 -28.63 -11.61
N THR A 156 -54.59 -28.15 -10.81
CA THR A 156 -54.56 -26.79 -10.25
C THR A 156 -53.33 -26.62 -9.36
N ARG A 157 -53.09 -27.57 -8.44
CA ARG A 157 -51.92 -27.56 -7.54
C ARG A 157 -50.59 -27.56 -8.29
N TYR A 158 -50.45 -28.28 -9.41
CA TYR A 158 -49.23 -28.27 -10.23
C TYR A 158 -48.89 -26.85 -10.72
N THR A 159 -49.91 -26.13 -11.20
CA THR A 159 -49.79 -24.76 -11.68
C THR A 159 -49.46 -23.80 -10.54
N GLU A 160 -50.19 -23.91 -9.43
CA GLU A 160 -49.97 -23.09 -8.24
C GLU A 160 -48.56 -23.26 -7.68
N GLU A 161 -48.05 -24.49 -7.63
CA GLU A 161 -46.70 -24.79 -7.16
C GLU A 161 -45.63 -24.22 -8.12
N ASN A 162 -45.84 -24.32 -9.44
CA ASN A 162 -44.95 -23.68 -10.43
C ASN A 162 -44.90 -22.16 -10.26
N ILE A 163 -46.04 -21.51 -10.05
CA ILE A 163 -46.13 -20.07 -9.79
C ILE A 163 -45.46 -19.72 -8.47
N ARG A 164 -45.76 -20.46 -7.39
CA ARG A 164 -45.20 -20.24 -6.05
C ARG A 164 -43.68 -20.36 -6.06
N ARG A 165 -43.15 -21.39 -6.72
CA ARG A 165 -41.70 -21.56 -6.95
C ARG A 165 -41.12 -20.37 -7.70
N ALA A 166 -41.71 -19.97 -8.83
CA ALA A 166 -41.23 -18.83 -9.61
C ALA A 166 -41.22 -17.52 -8.80
N LEU A 167 -42.26 -17.27 -8.01
CA LEU A 167 -42.32 -16.10 -7.12
C LEU A 167 -41.23 -16.16 -6.03
N SER A 168 -40.99 -17.34 -5.46
CA SER A 168 -39.92 -17.55 -4.48
C SER A 168 -38.54 -17.29 -5.09
N GLU A 169 -38.29 -17.73 -6.33
CA GLU A 169 -37.02 -17.48 -7.03
C GLU A 169 -36.85 -16.01 -7.41
N MET A 170 -37.94 -15.32 -7.77
CA MET A 170 -37.91 -13.88 -7.99
C MET A 170 -37.54 -13.11 -6.71
N SER A 171 -38.11 -13.49 -5.56
CA SER A 171 -37.76 -12.90 -4.26
C SER A 171 -36.29 -13.13 -3.90
N GLN A 172 -35.80 -14.37 -4.03
CA GLN A 172 -34.38 -14.69 -3.79
C GLN A 172 -33.46 -13.87 -4.70
N SER A 173 -33.87 -13.65 -5.94
CA SER A 173 -33.12 -12.83 -6.88
C SER A 173 -33.11 -11.34 -6.51
N ASP A 174 -34.19 -10.79 -5.92
CA ASP A 174 -34.21 -9.43 -5.38
C ASP A 174 -33.24 -9.28 -4.19
N GLU A 175 -33.29 -10.23 -3.25
CA GLU A 175 -32.37 -10.26 -2.11
C GLU A 175 -30.91 -10.35 -2.55
N LEU A 176 -30.62 -11.21 -3.53
CA LEU A 176 -29.26 -11.39 -4.04
C LEU A 176 -28.74 -10.14 -4.76
N MET A 177 -29.58 -9.43 -5.51
CA MET A 177 -29.21 -8.16 -6.15
C MET A 177 -28.91 -7.08 -5.10
N ASN A 178 -29.73 -6.98 -4.05
CA ASN A 178 -29.50 -6.04 -2.95
C ASN A 178 -28.19 -6.35 -2.21
N ALA A 179 -27.95 -7.62 -1.91
CA ALA A 179 -26.69 -8.08 -1.32
C ALA A 179 -25.50 -7.80 -2.25
N GLY A 180 -25.66 -7.95 -3.56
CA GLY A 180 -24.67 -7.59 -4.58
C GLY A 180 -24.31 -6.10 -4.52
N ASN A 181 -25.31 -5.21 -4.54
CA ASN A 181 -25.09 -3.76 -4.44
C ASN A 181 -24.37 -3.36 -3.15
N GLN A 182 -24.80 -3.90 -2.01
CA GLN A 182 -24.17 -3.63 -0.72
C GLN A 182 -22.73 -4.10 -0.70
N LEU A 183 -22.45 -5.30 -1.23
CA LEU A 183 -21.10 -5.83 -1.29
C LEU A 183 -20.19 -5.00 -2.20
N MET A 184 -20.68 -4.58 -3.36
CA MET A 184 -19.93 -3.73 -4.29
C MET A 184 -19.57 -2.38 -3.66
N SER A 185 -20.54 -1.74 -2.99
CA SER A 185 -20.30 -0.49 -2.26
C SER A 185 -19.32 -0.67 -1.10
N ALA A 186 -19.48 -1.73 -0.30
CA ALA A 186 -18.60 -2.04 0.82
C ALA A 186 -17.16 -2.32 0.36
N THR A 187 -16.96 -3.19 -0.63
CA THR A 187 -15.63 -3.51 -1.15
C THR A 187 -14.94 -2.29 -1.77
N ASN A 188 -15.68 -1.43 -2.50
CA ASN A 188 -15.11 -0.19 -3.02
C ASN A 188 -14.71 0.77 -1.89
N SER A 189 -15.57 0.93 -0.87
CA SER A 189 -15.28 1.76 0.31
C SER A 189 -14.06 1.27 1.08
N ASP A 190 -13.93 -0.05 1.29
CA ASP A 190 -12.80 -0.66 1.99
C ASP A 190 -11.48 -0.39 1.22
N MET A 191 -11.48 -0.64 -0.09
CA MET A 191 -10.32 -0.40 -0.94
C MET A 191 -9.94 1.08 -1.00
N TRP A 192 -10.92 1.97 -1.15
CA TRP A 192 -10.68 3.42 -1.20
C TRP A 192 -10.13 3.95 0.13
N SER A 193 -10.70 3.50 1.26
CA SER A 193 -10.22 3.86 2.59
C SER A 193 -8.76 3.43 2.79
N GLN A 194 -8.46 2.16 2.48
CA GLN A 194 -7.10 1.63 2.64
C GLN A 194 -6.09 2.31 1.70
N TRP A 195 -6.49 2.64 0.46
CA TRP A 195 -5.65 3.40 -0.47
C TRP A 195 -5.24 4.77 0.12
N ASN A 196 -6.18 5.47 0.73
CA ASN A 196 -5.94 6.75 1.39
C ASN A 196 -5.09 6.63 2.64
N HIS A 197 -5.31 5.60 3.47
CA HIS A 197 -4.46 5.33 4.63
C HIS A 197 -3.00 5.17 4.22
N VAL A 198 -2.73 4.44 3.14
CA VAL A 198 -1.37 4.28 2.62
C VAL A 198 -0.82 5.60 2.07
N ASN A 199 -1.63 6.41 1.37
CA ASN A 199 -1.17 7.73 0.87
C ASN A 199 -0.77 8.64 2.03
N VAL A 200 -1.58 8.73 3.07
CA VAL A 200 -1.28 9.52 4.27
C VAL A 200 -0.02 9.00 4.95
N SER A 201 0.13 7.67 5.07
CA SER A 201 1.34 7.08 5.65
C SER A 201 2.59 7.40 4.83
N LEU A 202 2.49 7.39 3.49
CA LEU A 202 3.60 7.73 2.59
C LEU A 202 3.97 9.21 2.69
N GLU A 203 2.99 10.10 2.71
CA GLU A 203 3.21 11.55 2.86
C GLU A 203 3.88 11.87 4.19
N ASN A 204 3.40 11.28 5.29
CA ASN A 204 4.03 11.41 6.60
C ASN A 204 5.48 10.92 6.57
N ARG A 205 5.74 9.77 5.94
CA ARG A 205 7.09 9.22 5.85
C ARG A 205 8.03 10.13 5.05
N VAL A 206 7.59 10.65 3.91
CA VAL A 206 8.35 11.62 3.11
C VAL A 206 8.67 12.86 3.94
N GLN A 207 7.71 13.37 4.70
CA GLN A 207 7.93 14.52 5.56
C GLN A 207 8.92 14.23 6.69
N GLU A 208 8.83 13.08 7.35
CA GLU A 208 9.79 12.62 8.36
C GLU A 208 11.21 12.53 7.79
N GLU A 209 11.36 11.95 6.60
CA GLU A 209 12.65 11.81 5.91
C GLU A 209 13.24 13.18 5.51
N HIS A 210 12.41 14.13 5.07
CA HIS A 210 12.83 15.51 4.83
C HIS A 210 13.33 16.18 6.11
N VAL A 211 12.62 16.04 7.22
CA VAL A 211 13.04 16.59 8.52
C VAL A 211 14.37 15.96 8.97
N ALA A 212 14.53 14.65 8.84
CA ALA A 212 15.77 13.96 9.18
C ALA A 212 16.94 14.42 8.29
N LYS A 213 16.73 14.51 6.97
CA LYS A 213 17.71 15.04 6.01
C LYS A 213 18.15 16.45 6.39
N ASN A 214 17.20 17.35 6.66
CA ASN A 214 17.50 18.74 7.00
C ASN A 214 18.31 18.85 8.31
N LYS A 215 18.03 18.00 9.29
CA LYS A 215 18.83 17.93 10.53
C LYS A 215 20.27 17.47 10.25
N ILE A 216 20.46 16.43 9.44
CA ILE A 216 21.79 15.94 9.05
C ILE A 216 22.55 17.04 8.28
N GLN A 217 21.89 17.71 7.34
CA GLN A 217 22.49 18.80 6.57
C GLN A 217 22.90 19.98 7.47
N SER A 218 22.03 20.41 8.38
CA SER A 218 22.37 21.46 9.35
C SER A 218 23.51 21.05 10.29
N HIS A 219 23.58 19.77 10.68
CA HIS A 219 24.70 19.28 11.49
C HIS A 219 26.00 19.27 10.70
N LEU A 220 25.95 18.85 9.42
CA LEU A 220 27.10 18.85 8.52
C LEU A 220 27.65 20.27 8.33
N GLU A 221 26.79 21.27 8.13
CA GLU A 221 27.19 22.68 8.04
C GLU A 221 27.94 23.15 9.29
N LYS A 222 27.48 22.75 10.49
CA LYS A 222 28.17 23.07 11.76
C LYS A 222 29.54 22.39 11.85
N ILE A 223 29.64 21.12 11.46
CA ILE A 223 30.91 20.38 11.45
C ILE A 223 31.89 21.01 10.46
N LEU A 224 31.43 21.45 9.28
CA LEU A 224 32.27 22.14 8.31
C LEU A 224 32.80 23.47 8.86
N GLN A 225 31.96 24.24 9.57
CA GLN A 225 32.40 25.47 10.24
C GLN A 225 33.42 25.17 11.35
N GLU A 226 33.18 24.15 12.17
CA GLU A 226 34.09 23.76 13.25
C GLU A 226 35.45 23.29 12.71
N ILE A 227 35.47 22.54 11.60
CA ILE A 227 36.71 22.17 10.90
C ILE A 227 37.49 23.43 10.49
N PHE A 228 36.82 24.39 9.86
CA PHE A 228 37.45 25.64 9.42
C PHE A 228 38.03 26.45 10.60
N ASP A 229 37.31 26.51 11.72
CA ASP A 229 37.75 27.24 12.91
C ASP A 229 38.98 26.56 13.56
N VAL A 230 38.98 25.22 13.66
CA VAL A 230 40.13 24.45 14.18
C VAL A 230 41.33 24.54 13.24
N GLU A 231 41.13 24.50 11.92
CA GLU A 231 42.20 24.69 10.93
C GLU A 231 42.86 26.07 11.05
N GLN A 232 42.06 27.13 11.25
CA GLN A 232 42.61 28.46 11.54
C GLN A 232 43.38 28.51 12.85
N ASN A 233 42.90 27.84 13.89
CA ASN A 233 43.58 27.76 15.19
C ASN A 233 44.93 27.02 15.07
N ILE A 234 44.97 25.93 14.30
CA ILE A 234 46.20 25.19 13.98
C ILE A 234 47.23 26.12 13.33
N GLU A 235 46.85 26.90 12.31
CA GLU A 235 47.76 27.83 11.64
C GLU A 235 48.24 28.96 12.58
N PHE A 236 47.35 29.47 13.43
CA PHE A 236 47.70 30.46 14.45
C PHE A 236 48.71 29.89 15.48
N LEU A 237 48.51 28.65 15.95
CA LEU A 237 49.42 27.98 16.88
C LEU A 237 50.78 27.74 16.24
N LYS A 238 50.83 27.26 14.99
CA LYS A 238 52.09 27.07 14.24
C LYS A 238 52.88 28.38 14.14
N LYS A 239 52.22 29.48 13.81
CA LYS A 239 52.85 30.80 13.77
C LYS A 239 53.37 31.24 15.14
N THR A 240 52.57 31.07 16.18
CA THR A 240 52.95 31.45 17.55
C THR A 240 54.15 30.64 18.05
N ILE A 241 54.22 29.35 17.71
CA ILE A 241 55.38 28.48 17.97
C ILE A 241 56.62 29.04 17.27
N ALA A 242 56.55 29.32 15.98
CA ALA A 242 57.67 29.88 15.22
C ALA A 242 58.16 31.22 15.79
N ASP A 243 57.25 32.11 16.16
CA ASP A 243 57.59 33.40 16.80
C ASP A 243 58.31 33.18 18.15
N LYS A 244 57.85 32.22 18.97
CA LYS A 244 58.49 31.87 20.24
C LYS A 244 59.84 31.19 20.07
N GLU A 245 59.99 30.33 19.06
CA GLU A 245 61.26 29.72 18.69
C GLU A 245 62.30 30.77 18.27
N ALA A 246 61.87 31.81 17.53
CA ALA A 246 62.75 32.94 17.20
C ALA A 246 63.24 33.69 18.46
N PHE A 247 62.36 33.94 19.44
CA PHE A 247 62.77 34.52 20.72
C PHE A 247 63.72 33.61 21.50
N LEU A 248 63.44 32.29 21.52
CA LEU A 248 64.31 31.30 22.16
C LEU A 248 65.70 31.27 21.51
N GLN A 249 65.78 31.38 20.17
CA GLN A 249 67.05 31.46 19.44
C GLN A 249 67.87 32.68 19.86
N VAL A 250 67.23 33.85 20.03
CA VAL A 250 67.90 35.06 20.52
C VAL A 250 68.39 34.86 21.95
N ALA A 251 67.56 34.31 22.85
CA ALA A 251 67.93 34.05 24.23
C ALA A 251 69.11 33.06 24.34
N HIS A 252 69.09 31.98 23.56
CA HIS A 252 70.20 31.03 23.46
C HIS A 252 71.48 31.69 22.96
N THR A 253 71.41 32.48 21.89
CA THR A 253 72.57 33.18 21.32
C THR A 253 73.18 34.16 22.33
N ARG A 254 72.34 34.92 23.05
CA ARG A 254 72.78 35.80 24.13
C ARG A 254 73.45 35.01 25.26
N LEU A 255 72.89 33.85 25.63
CA LEU A 255 73.42 33.02 26.72
C LEU A 255 74.78 32.45 26.35
N GLU A 256 74.89 31.92 25.13
CA GLU A 256 76.13 31.40 24.53
C GLU A 256 77.22 32.48 24.45
N THR A 257 76.86 33.70 24.05
CA THR A 257 77.81 34.82 24.02
C THR A 257 78.33 35.13 25.43
N ARG A 258 77.46 35.09 26.45
CA ARG A 258 77.85 35.37 27.85
C ARG A 258 78.67 34.28 28.50
N THR A 259 78.56 33.02 28.08
CA THR A 259 79.37 31.91 28.60
C THR A 259 80.83 31.96 28.11
N ARG A 260 81.12 32.74 27.06
CA ARG A 260 82.49 32.95 26.54
C ARG A 260 83.31 34.00 27.31
N ARG A 261 82.78 34.60 28.38
CA ARG A 261 83.52 35.57 29.21
C ARG A 261 84.73 34.88 29.87
N PRO A 262 85.95 35.44 29.79
CA PRO A 262 87.15 34.78 30.29
C PRO A 262 87.35 34.96 31.80
N ASN A 263 87.94 33.96 32.47
CA ASN A 263 88.42 34.03 33.85
C ASN A 263 87.37 34.55 34.84
N VAL A 264 87.71 35.56 35.65
CA VAL A 264 86.85 36.13 36.70
C VAL A 264 85.62 36.88 36.15
N GLU A 265 85.67 37.31 34.88
CA GLU A 265 84.53 37.95 34.18
C GLU A 265 83.42 36.95 33.85
N ALA A 266 83.67 35.64 33.97
CA ALA A 266 82.66 34.57 33.94
C ALA A 266 81.78 34.56 35.21
N CYS A 267 81.28 35.73 35.58
CA CYS A 267 80.50 35.94 36.79
C CYS A 267 79.03 35.54 36.57
N ARG A 268 78.46 34.84 37.55
CA ARG A 268 77.05 34.43 37.58
C ARG A 268 76.16 35.55 38.12
N ASP A 269 76.24 36.69 37.46
CA ASP A 269 75.51 37.92 37.79
C ASP A 269 73.98 37.78 37.62
N PRO A 270 73.18 38.76 38.08
CA PRO A 270 71.72 38.72 37.95
C PRO A 270 71.21 38.64 36.50
N ALA A 271 71.95 39.19 35.54
CA ALA A 271 71.59 39.10 34.12
C ALA A 271 71.79 37.68 33.57
N MET A 272 72.84 36.98 34.00
CA MET A 272 73.07 35.57 33.67
C MET A 272 71.94 34.68 34.22
N HIS A 273 71.52 34.90 35.46
CA HIS A 273 70.40 34.16 36.05
C HIS A 273 69.09 34.38 35.29
N ARG A 274 68.74 35.64 34.99
CA ARG A 274 67.52 35.97 34.25
C ARG A 274 67.49 35.36 32.85
N LEU A 275 68.62 35.35 32.15
CA LEU A 275 68.69 34.80 30.80
C LEU A 275 68.56 33.28 30.77
N ILE A 276 69.12 32.57 31.76
CA ILE A 276 68.90 31.12 31.92
C ILE A 276 67.41 30.84 32.20
N GLN A 277 66.79 31.64 33.07
CA GLN A 277 65.35 31.50 33.37
C GLN A 277 64.49 31.75 32.12
N GLU A 278 64.77 32.82 31.37
CA GLU A 278 64.07 33.14 30.12
C GLU A 278 64.13 31.99 29.11
N VAL A 279 65.29 31.34 28.95
CA VAL A 279 65.43 30.15 28.09
C VAL A 279 64.52 29.01 28.56
N HIS A 280 64.51 28.70 29.87
CA HIS A 280 63.64 27.66 30.42
C HIS A 280 62.15 27.98 30.26
N ASP A 281 61.75 29.23 30.52
CA ASP A 281 60.37 29.68 30.40
C ASP A 281 59.89 29.61 28.94
N LEU A 282 60.73 30.03 27.98
CA LEU A 282 60.42 29.93 26.55
C LEU A 282 60.33 28.47 26.08
N GLN A 283 61.23 27.59 26.54
CA GLN A 283 61.17 26.16 26.23
C GLN A 283 59.89 25.51 26.76
N ALA A 284 59.49 25.82 28.00
CA ALA A 284 58.24 25.33 28.58
C ALA A 284 57.02 25.83 27.78
N ALA A 285 56.98 27.12 27.45
CA ALA A 285 55.89 27.70 26.66
C ALA A 285 55.78 27.07 25.25
N ILE A 286 56.90 26.80 24.57
CA ILE A 286 56.91 26.12 23.27
C ILE A 286 56.41 24.68 23.41
N ALA A 287 56.82 23.96 24.45
CA ALA A 287 56.35 22.59 24.71
C ALA A 287 54.83 22.55 24.93
N ASP A 288 54.28 23.49 25.70
CA ASP A 288 52.84 23.62 25.93
C ASP A 288 52.08 23.94 24.62
N LEU A 289 52.62 24.83 23.79
CA LEU A 289 52.04 25.16 22.48
C LEU A 289 52.03 23.95 21.53
N HIS A 290 53.12 23.16 21.49
CA HIS A 290 53.16 21.90 20.76
C HIS A 290 52.18 20.85 21.31
N GLY A 291 51.90 20.87 22.62
CA GLY A 291 50.85 20.06 23.24
C GLY A 291 49.47 20.43 22.71
N LYS A 292 49.15 21.72 22.70
CA LYS A 292 47.88 22.25 22.17
C LYS A 292 47.73 21.98 20.67
N LEU A 293 48.78 22.21 19.88
CA LEU A 293 48.77 21.94 18.44
C LEU A 293 48.37 20.49 18.14
N ARG A 294 48.98 19.53 18.85
CA ARG A 294 48.64 18.10 18.70
C ARG A 294 47.19 17.79 19.09
N GLN A 295 46.62 18.51 20.06
CA GLN A 295 45.21 18.34 20.44
C GLN A 295 44.28 18.81 19.32
N GLU A 296 44.54 19.99 18.75
CA GLU A 296 43.76 20.55 17.64
C GLU A 296 43.88 19.69 16.36
N GLU A 297 45.08 19.20 16.05
CA GLU A 297 45.30 18.28 14.92
C GLU A 297 44.48 16.99 15.05
N ASN A 298 44.42 16.41 16.27
CA ASN A 298 43.58 15.26 16.55
C ASN A 298 42.08 15.60 16.45
N ALA A 299 41.67 16.78 16.93
CA ALA A 299 40.29 17.24 16.86
C ALA A 299 39.80 17.33 15.40
N VAL A 300 40.62 17.90 14.50
CA VAL A 300 40.32 17.94 13.06
C VAL A 300 40.11 16.54 12.47
N GLN A 301 40.94 15.55 12.84
CA GLN A 301 40.76 14.17 12.35
C GLN A 301 39.45 13.54 12.83
N HIS A 302 39.01 13.85 14.05
CA HIS A 302 37.71 13.41 14.55
C HIS A 302 36.56 14.07 13.79
N LEU A 303 36.64 15.37 13.54
CA LEU A 303 35.63 16.12 12.79
C LEU A 303 35.53 15.64 11.33
N LEU A 304 36.65 15.34 10.67
CA LEU A 304 36.66 14.79 9.31
C LEU A 304 35.98 13.42 9.21
N ARG A 305 36.15 12.56 10.23
CA ARG A 305 35.41 11.29 10.30
C ARG A 305 33.91 11.52 10.50
N ALA A 306 33.53 12.43 11.39
CA ALA A 306 32.13 12.79 11.61
C ALA A 306 31.49 13.35 10.33
N LYS A 307 32.20 14.21 9.59
CA LYS A 307 31.81 14.71 8.26
C LYS A 307 31.51 13.55 7.30
N SER A 308 32.43 12.60 7.17
CA SER A 308 32.26 11.45 6.27
C SER A 308 31.03 10.61 6.63
N THR A 309 30.77 10.39 7.92
CA THR A 309 29.57 9.67 8.38
C THR A 309 28.30 10.43 8.01
N LEU A 310 28.26 11.74 8.27
CA LEU A 310 27.10 12.57 7.95
C LEU A 310 26.83 12.66 6.43
N GLU A 311 27.89 12.72 5.60
CA GLU A 311 27.77 12.68 4.14
C GLU A 311 27.19 11.35 3.65
N GLN A 312 27.61 10.22 4.24
CA GLN A 312 27.05 8.91 3.94
C GLN A 312 25.58 8.81 4.37
N ASP A 313 25.24 9.25 5.58
CA ASP A 313 23.85 9.27 6.06
C ASP A 313 22.97 10.15 5.16
N LEU A 314 23.48 11.30 4.70
CA LEU A 314 22.78 12.18 3.78
C LEU A 314 22.52 11.50 2.43
N ALA A 315 23.50 10.76 1.90
CA ALA A 315 23.35 10.00 0.66
C ALA A 315 22.27 8.91 0.80
N ILE A 316 22.27 8.17 1.92
CA ILE A 316 21.23 7.17 2.23
C ILE A 316 19.85 7.84 2.31
N LYS A 317 19.74 8.99 2.98
CA LYS A 317 18.47 9.72 3.13
C LYS A 317 17.95 10.26 1.80
N ASN A 318 18.83 10.77 0.93
CA ASN A 318 18.45 11.18 -0.41
C ASN A 318 17.93 10.01 -1.25
N ASN A 319 18.56 8.83 -1.15
CA ASN A 319 18.07 7.63 -1.83
C ASN A 319 16.70 7.17 -1.30
N SER A 320 16.50 7.17 0.02
CA SER A 320 15.20 6.85 0.62
C SER A 320 14.10 7.81 0.16
N LEU A 321 14.37 9.11 0.13
CA LEU A 321 13.45 10.13 -0.38
C LEU A 321 13.13 9.94 -1.86
N PHE A 322 14.13 9.70 -2.71
CA PHE A 322 13.91 9.44 -4.13
C PHE A 322 12.96 8.26 -4.35
N ILE A 323 13.14 7.17 -3.60
CA ILE A 323 12.28 6.01 -3.76
C ILE A 323 10.87 6.30 -3.21
N ASP A 324 10.72 7.01 -2.08
CA ASP A 324 9.38 7.27 -1.51
C ASP A 324 8.61 8.32 -2.31
N ALA A 325 9.24 9.46 -2.57
CA ALA A 325 8.60 10.61 -3.18
C ALA A 325 8.47 10.48 -4.71
N ASP A 326 9.50 9.96 -5.39
CA ASP A 326 9.53 9.94 -6.85
C ASP A 326 9.08 8.60 -7.44
N LYS A 327 9.50 7.47 -6.85
CA LYS A 327 9.10 6.14 -7.35
C LYS A 327 7.72 5.75 -6.84
N VAL A 328 7.57 5.53 -5.54
CA VAL A 328 6.35 4.98 -4.94
C VAL A 328 5.17 5.95 -5.09
N MET A 329 5.33 7.18 -4.61
CA MET A 329 4.29 8.20 -4.76
C MET A 329 4.07 8.58 -6.24
N GLY A 330 5.10 8.53 -7.08
CA GLY A 330 4.98 8.74 -8.52
C GLY A 330 4.06 7.72 -9.19
N ILE A 331 4.25 6.43 -8.92
CA ILE A 331 3.38 5.36 -9.43
C ILE A 331 1.95 5.57 -8.93
N ARG A 332 1.77 5.90 -7.65
CA ARG A 332 0.43 6.14 -7.09
C ARG A 332 -0.27 7.34 -7.71
N ARG A 333 0.42 8.41 -8.09
CA ARG A 333 -0.21 9.56 -8.78
C ARG A 333 -0.74 9.24 -10.17
N THR A 334 -0.28 8.16 -10.80
CA THR A 334 -0.76 7.73 -12.14
C THR A 334 -2.13 7.06 -12.09
N PHE A 335 -2.67 6.79 -10.89
CA PHE A 335 -3.92 6.09 -10.71
C PHE A 335 -4.66 6.55 -9.44
N THR A 336 -5.98 6.68 -9.52
CA THR A 336 -6.81 6.96 -8.36
C THR A 336 -7.92 5.92 -8.27
N ILE A 337 -8.18 5.44 -7.05
CA ILE A 337 -9.37 4.62 -6.80
C ILE A 337 -10.58 5.54 -6.77
N ALA A 338 -11.62 5.21 -7.55
CA ALA A 338 -12.88 5.93 -7.53
C ALA A 338 -13.49 5.86 -6.12
N GLY A 339 -13.82 7.02 -5.54
CA GLY A 339 -14.49 7.07 -4.25
C GLY A 339 -15.85 6.38 -4.28
N PRO A 340 -16.44 6.05 -3.12
CA PRO A 340 -17.79 5.54 -3.06
C PRO A 340 -18.74 6.53 -3.72
N GLU A 341 -19.35 6.13 -4.84
CA GLU A 341 -20.38 6.94 -5.49
C GLU A 341 -21.53 7.14 -4.51
N LYS A 342 -21.88 8.40 -4.23
CA LYS A 342 -23.12 8.73 -3.54
C LYS A 342 -24.27 8.40 -4.47
N HIS A 343 -24.71 7.15 -4.50
CA HIS A 343 -25.94 6.81 -5.18
C HIS A 343 -27.10 7.43 -4.40
N SER A 344 -27.53 8.61 -4.85
CA SER A 344 -28.87 9.11 -4.60
C SER A 344 -29.83 8.01 -5.05
N ILE A 345 -30.45 7.32 -4.10
CA ILE A 345 -31.55 6.41 -4.38
C ILE A 345 -32.63 7.27 -5.04
N THR A 346 -32.66 7.26 -6.36
CA THR A 346 -33.81 7.78 -7.09
C THR A 346 -34.83 6.67 -6.93
N SER A 347 -35.65 6.78 -5.88
CA SER A 347 -36.86 5.99 -5.73
C SER A 347 -37.70 6.24 -6.98
N VAL A 348 -37.62 5.32 -7.94
CA VAL A 348 -38.60 5.27 -9.01
C VAL A 348 -39.89 4.81 -8.35
N SER A 349 -40.70 5.78 -7.92
CA SER A 349 -42.09 5.59 -7.54
C SER A 349 -42.85 5.06 -8.75
N PHE A 350 -42.93 3.73 -8.86
CA PHE A 350 -43.86 3.11 -9.80
C PHE A 350 -45.27 3.24 -9.25
N SER A 351 -45.99 4.22 -9.78
CA SER A 351 -47.44 4.35 -9.68
C SER A 351 -48.12 3.10 -10.25
N HIS A 352 -48.97 2.47 -9.44
CA HIS A 352 -49.90 1.45 -9.93
C HIS A 352 -50.96 2.13 -10.82
N PRO A 353 -51.16 1.70 -12.08
CA PRO A 353 -52.39 2.01 -12.79
C PRO A 353 -53.48 1.07 -12.29
N ARG A 354 -54.37 1.59 -11.43
CA ARG A 354 -55.70 0.99 -11.24
C ARG A 354 -56.51 1.23 -12.51
N GLY A 355 -56.53 0.22 -13.38
CA GLY A 355 -57.39 0.14 -14.55
C GLY A 355 -58.58 -0.77 -14.27
N LEU A 356 -59.76 -0.15 -14.21
CA LEU A 356 -61.11 -0.69 -14.33
C LEU A 356 -61.24 -1.96 -15.19
N ILE A 357 -61.91 -2.98 -14.66
CA ILE A 357 -62.77 -3.86 -15.47
C ILE A 357 -64.08 -4.07 -14.70
N THR A 358 -65.09 -3.34 -15.13
CA THR A 358 -66.50 -3.73 -15.09
C THR A 358 -66.77 -4.69 -16.24
N ALA A 359 -67.30 -5.88 -15.95
CA ALA A 359 -68.37 -6.57 -16.68
C ALA A 359 -68.74 -7.82 -15.88
#